data_AF-A0A6B0Y179-F1
#
_entry.id   AF-A0A6B0Y179-F1
#
_cell.length_a   1.000
_cell.length_b   1.000
_cell.length_c   1.000
_cell.angle_alpha   90.00
_cell.angle_beta   90.00
_cell.angle_gamma   90.00
#
_symmetry.space_group_name_H-M   'P 1'
#
loop_
_entity.id
_entity.type
_entity.pdbx_description
1 polymer ?
#
loop_
_entity_poly.entity_id
_entity_poly.type
_entity_poly.pdbx_seq_one_letter_code
_entity_poly.pdbx_strand_id
1 'polypeptide(L)'
;MKLLSFQFVFRASPPPGPEDAEWFQRSHQNDWLKQFRRDFAKGFEPERIDAAVGRTDERFRHLDNLLSDGRRCLGGDEFSLSDVAWMPNFHRFDLMGWPFERTPNLKAWFERVSARPSYLEALLNWQPDAVRGAIAEYTRKRRSEGTDIRAFGRLSG
;
A
#
# COMPACT_ATOMS: atom_id res chain seq x y z
N MET A 1 -5.63 -1.96 -3.58
CA MET A 1 -5.01 -0.84 -2.82
C MET A 1 -5.74 -0.50 -1.52
N LYS A 2 -6.96 0.09 -1.52
CA LYS A 2 -7.63 0.58 -0.29
C LYS A 2 -7.63 -0.42 0.88
N LEU A 3 -8.14 -1.64 0.65
CA LEU A 3 -8.19 -2.67 1.70
C LEU A 3 -6.82 -2.93 2.33
N LEU A 4 -5.77 -3.08 1.50
CA LEU A 4 -4.42 -3.34 1.97
C LEU A 4 -3.85 -2.16 2.76
N SER A 5 -4.11 -0.91 2.32
CA SER A 5 -3.71 0.26 3.09
C SER A 5 -4.36 0.29 4.47
N PHE A 6 -5.65 -0.02 4.57
CA PHE A 6 -6.31 -0.11 5.87
C PHE A 6 -5.74 -1.23 6.72
N GLN A 7 -5.57 -2.43 6.16
CA GLN A 7 -5.12 -3.61 6.88
C GLN A 7 -3.66 -3.53 7.36
N PHE A 8 -2.75 -3.03 6.53
CA PHE A 8 -1.31 -3.10 6.76
C PHE A 8 -0.65 -1.75 7.09
N VAL A 9 -1.34 -0.63 6.89
CA VAL A 9 -0.80 0.71 7.19
C VAL A 9 -1.62 1.38 8.28
N PHE A 10 -2.92 1.58 8.08
CA PHE A 10 -3.72 2.38 9.00
C PHE A 10 -4.05 1.68 10.33
N ARG A 11 -3.94 0.35 10.41
CA ARG A 11 -4.00 -0.37 11.70
C ARG A 11 -2.83 -0.05 12.63
N ALA A 12 -1.75 0.56 12.13
CA ALA A 12 -0.66 1.02 12.98
C ALA A 12 -1.06 2.21 13.87
N SER A 13 -2.15 2.90 13.53
CA SER A 13 -2.69 4.01 14.32
C SER A 13 -3.85 3.56 15.21
N PRO A 14 -4.07 4.22 16.36
CA PRO A 14 -5.23 3.96 17.19
C PRO A 14 -6.55 4.10 16.39
N PRO A 15 -7.57 3.29 16.71
CA PRO A 15 -8.89 3.47 16.12
C PRO A 15 -9.49 4.82 16.53
N PRO A 16 -10.45 5.35 15.74
CA PRO A 16 -11.19 6.55 16.13
C PRO A 16 -11.97 6.32 17.43
N GLY A 17 -12.25 7.41 18.15
CA GLY A 17 -13.10 7.35 19.34
C GLY A 17 -14.51 6.84 19.02
N PRO A 18 -15.22 6.25 20.01
CA PRO A 18 -16.58 5.72 19.79
C PRO A 18 -17.55 6.76 19.22
N GLU A 19 -17.50 7.99 19.73
CA GLU A 19 -18.35 9.10 19.27
C GLU A 19 -18.13 9.42 17.79
N ASP A 20 -16.87 9.58 17.35
CA ASP A 20 -16.53 9.84 15.95
C ASP A 20 -16.94 8.69 15.04
N ALA A 21 -16.74 7.45 15.52
CA ALA A 21 -17.11 6.25 14.78
C ALA A 21 -18.63 6.17 14.58
N GLU A 22 -19.41 6.43 15.63
CA GLU A 22 -20.88 6.47 15.57
C GLU A 22 -21.39 7.62 14.72
N TRP A 23 -20.83 8.83 14.91
CA TRP A 23 -21.19 9.99 14.10
C TRP A 23 -20.99 9.71 12.62
N PHE A 24 -19.84 9.13 12.24
CA PHE A 24 -19.57 8.75 10.86
C PHE A 24 -20.64 7.77 10.32
N GLN A 25 -21.04 6.79 11.13
CA GLN A 25 -22.05 5.80 10.71
C GLN A 25 -23.44 6.42 10.53
N ARG A 26 -23.77 7.45 11.31
CA ARG A 26 -25.07 8.14 11.24
C ARG A 26 -25.11 9.20 10.13
N SER A 27 -24.05 9.98 9.96
CA SER A 27 -24.04 11.17 9.10
C SER A 27 -23.63 10.89 7.65
N HIS A 28 -22.83 9.84 7.42
CA HIS A 28 -22.26 9.58 6.10
C HIS A 28 -23.28 8.92 5.14
N GLN A 29 -23.32 9.38 3.89
CA GLN A 29 -24.33 8.93 2.90
C GLN A 29 -23.87 7.74 2.04
N ASN A 30 -22.60 7.34 2.14
CA ASN A 30 -22.06 6.22 1.37
C ASN A 30 -22.14 4.92 2.19
N ASP A 31 -23.16 4.11 1.92
CA ASP A 31 -23.40 2.85 2.63
C ASP A 31 -22.26 1.84 2.47
N TRP A 32 -21.64 1.78 1.29
CA TRP A 32 -20.46 0.95 1.08
C TRP A 32 -19.30 1.38 1.99
N LEU A 33 -19.07 2.69 2.16
CA LEU A 33 -18.00 3.18 3.03
C LEU A 33 -18.32 2.94 4.51
N LYS A 34 -19.59 3.07 4.90
CA LYS A 34 -20.06 2.72 6.24
C LYS A 34 -19.79 1.25 6.55
N GLN A 35 -20.16 0.35 5.64
CA GLN A 35 -19.89 -1.08 5.77
C GLN A 35 -18.39 -1.36 5.81
N PHE A 36 -17.61 -0.76 4.91
CA PHE A 36 -16.15 -0.91 4.89
C PHE A 36 -15.50 -0.50 6.22
N ARG A 37 -15.98 0.56 6.88
CA ARG A 37 -15.47 0.96 8.20
C ARG A 37 -15.85 -0.03 9.30
N ARG A 38 -17.04 -0.63 9.24
CA ARG A 38 -17.45 -1.71 10.18
C ARG A 38 -16.55 -2.93 10.01
N ASP A 39 -16.32 -3.36 8.77
CA ASP A 39 -15.41 -4.47 8.45
C ASP A 39 -13.99 -4.14 8.92
N PHE A 40 -13.52 -2.91 8.71
CA PHE A 40 -12.21 -2.49 9.18
C PHE A 40 -12.10 -2.52 10.71
N ALA A 41 -13.11 -2.05 11.44
CA ALA A 41 -13.11 -2.12 12.90
C ALA A 41 -13.08 -3.58 13.39
N LYS A 42 -13.85 -4.47 12.76
CA LYS A 42 -13.94 -5.88 13.12
C LYS A 42 -12.70 -6.71 12.74
N GLY A 43 -12.08 -6.41 11.60
CA GLY A 43 -11.17 -7.33 10.92
C GLY A 43 -11.73 -7.72 9.55
N PHE A 44 -10.88 -7.67 8.52
CA PHE A 44 -11.27 -8.19 7.21
C PHE A 44 -11.12 -9.71 7.20
N GLU A 45 -12.06 -10.40 6.55
CA GLU A 45 -11.97 -11.85 6.32
C GLU A 45 -10.69 -12.20 5.52
N PRO A 46 -9.97 -13.28 5.85
CA PRO A 46 -8.72 -13.66 5.20
C PRO A 46 -8.83 -13.75 3.67
N GLU A 47 -9.90 -14.34 3.15
CA GLU A 47 -10.12 -14.53 1.72
C GLU A 47 -10.23 -13.18 0.99
N ARG A 48 -10.77 -12.16 1.67
CA ARG A 48 -10.86 -10.80 1.14
C ARG A 48 -9.49 -10.13 1.07
N ILE A 49 -8.63 -10.43 2.04
CA ILE A 49 -7.23 -9.98 2.04
C ILE A 49 -6.47 -10.70 0.91
N ASP A 50 -6.60 -12.03 0.80
CA ASP A 50 -5.99 -12.84 -0.25
C ASP A 50 -6.36 -12.33 -1.64
N ALA A 51 -7.66 -12.11 -1.89
CA ALA A 51 -8.13 -11.58 -3.17
C ALA A 51 -7.62 -10.16 -3.44
N ALA A 52 -7.40 -9.34 -2.41
CA ALA A 52 -6.80 -8.01 -2.56
C ALA A 52 -5.30 -8.06 -2.85
N VAL A 53 -4.58 -8.99 -2.22
CA VAL A 53 -3.16 -9.24 -2.46
C VAL A 53 -2.95 -9.80 -3.87
N GLY A 54 -3.69 -10.86 -4.25
CA GLY A 54 -3.61 -11.47 -5.57
C GLY A 54 -3.83 -10.47 -6.72
N ARG A 55 -4.86 -9.63 -6.63
CA ARG A 55 -5.11 -8.57 -7.63
C ARG A 55 -4.00 -7.52 -7.70
N THR A 56 -3.35 -7.21 -6.58
CA THR A 56 -2.24 -6.25 -6.55
C THR A 56 -0.99 -6.88 -7.19
N ASP A 57 -0.70 -8.13 -6.81
CA ASP A 57 0.43 -8.90 -7.33
C ASP A 57 0.33 -9.12 -8.85
N GLU A 58 -0.85 -9.46 -9.37
CA GLU A 58 -1.08 -9.54 -10.82
C GLU A 58 -0.81 -8.20 -11.54
N ARG A 59 -1.27 -7.09 -10.97
CA ARG A 59 -1.02 -5.75 -11.55
C ARG A 59 0.46 -5.39 -11.51
N PHE A 60 1.16 -5.75 -10.44
CA PHE A 60 2.59 -5.46 -10.34
C PHE A 60 3.41 -6.30 -11.30
N ARG A 61 3.08 -7.58 -11.50
CA ARG A 61 3.70 -8.37 -12.57
C ARG A 61 3.43 -7.78 -13.96
N HIS A 62 2.22 -7.26 -14.19
CA HIS A 62 1.93 -6.60 -15.45
C HIS A 62 2.80 -5.35 -15.66
N LEU A 63 2.97 -4.50 -14.64
CA LEU A 63 3.86 -3.34 -14.71
C LEU A 63 5.33 -3.73 -14.83
N ASP A 64 5.75 -4.82 -14.17
CA ASP A 64 7.11 -5.36 -14.30
C ASP A 64 7.40 -5.82 -15.73
N ASN A 65 6.47 -6.57 -16.32
CA ASN A 65 6.55 -7.00 -17.72
C ASN A 65 6.51 -5.81 -18.69
N LEU A 66 5.77 -4.75 -18.37
CA LEU A 66 5.78 -3.53 -19.19
C LEU A 66 7.18 -2.89 -19.24
N LEU A 67 7.94 -2.99 -18.16
CA LEU A 67 9.29 -2.43 -18.04
C LEU A 67 10.38 -3.38 -18.57
N SER A 68 10.04 -4.62 -18.95
CA SER A 68 11.03 -5.64 -19.34
C SER A 68 11.68 -5.37 -20.70
N ASP A 69 11.15 -4.43 -21.48
CA ASP A 69 11.75 -4.01 -22.75
C ASP A 69 12.91 -3.01 -22.58
N GLY A 70 13.26 -2.67 -21.32
CA GLY A 70 14.38 -1.79 -21.00
C GLY A 70 14.01 -0.31 -20.89
N ARG A 71 12.73 0.06 -21.09
CA ARG A 71 12.28 1.45 -20.89
C ARG A 71 12.55 1.91 -19.46
N ARG A 72 12.83 3.21 -19.31
CA ARG A 72 13.24 3.77 -18.01
C ARG A 72 12.05 4.12 -17.12
N CYS A 73 10.92 4.48 -17.71
CA CYS A 73 9.74 5.00 -17.03
C CYS A 73 8.48 4.21 -17.46
N LEU A 74 7.41 4.28 -16.67
CA LEU A 74 6.16 3.57 -16.98
C LEU A 74 5.51 4.09 -18.27
N GLY A 75 5.73 5.38 -18.59
CA GLY A 75 5.25 6.02 -19.81
C GLY A 75 6.15 5.83 -21.05
N GLY A 76 7.29 5.15 -20.93
CA GLY A 76 8.29 5.02 -22.00
C GLY A 76 9.67 5.49 -21.53
N ASP A 77 10.37 6.26 -22.37
CA ASP A 77 11.75 6.68 -22.08
C ASP A 77 11.84 7.85 -21.10
N GLU A 78 10.83 8.72 -21.11
CA GLU A 78 10.80 9.94 -20.31
C GLU A 78 9.86 9.84 -19.11
N PHE A 79 10.24 10.54 -18.03
CA PHE A 79 9.44 10.62 -16.82
C PHE A 79 8.14 11.39 -17.11
N SER A 80 7.01 10.80 -16.72
CA SER A 80 5.69 11.28 -17.14
C SER A 80 4.67 11.28 -16.00
N LEU A 81 3.45 11.72 -16.31
CA LEU A 81 2.33 11.66 -15.36
C LEU A 81 2.05 10.24 -14.86
N SER A 82 2.34 9.21 -15.68
CA SER A 82 2.24 7.81 -15.27
C SER A 82 3.12 7.50 -14.06
N ASP A 83 4.36 7.99 -14.07
CA ASP A 83 5.31 7.76 -12.98
C ASP A 83 4.91 8.53 -11.72
N VAL A 84 4.49 9.79 -11.89
CA VAL A 84 3.98 10.64 -10.79
C VAL A 84 2.77 9.99 -10.11
N ALA A 85 1.84 9.42 -10.88
CA ALA A 85 0.65 8.78 -10.35
C ALA A 85 0.97 7.50 -9.57
N TRP A 86 1.99 6.73 -9.99
CA TRP A 86 2.34 5.49 -9.32
C TRP A 86 3.27 5.67 -8.12
N MET A 87 4.17 6.66 -8.15
CA MET A 87 5.15 6.94 -7.11
C MET A 87 4.61 6.89 -5.65
N PRO A 88 3.55 7.62 -5.25
CA PRO A 88 3.05 7.58 -3.87
C PRO A 88 2.40 6.23 -3.51
N ASN A 89 1.90 5.50 -4.51
CA ASN A 89 1.30 4.19 -4.30
C ASN A 89 2.40 3.16 -3.99
N PHE A 90 3.51 3.18 -4.74
CA PHE A 90 4.65 2.30 -4.48
C PHE A 90 5.31 2.57 -3.13
N HIS A 91 5.50 3.84 -2.75
CA HIS A 91 5.94 4.20 -1.40
C HIS A 91 5.06 3.57 -0.33
N ARG A 92 3.74 3.61 -0.50
CA ARG A 92 2.81 3.01 0.46
C ARG A 92 2.94 1.49 0.54
N PHE A 93 3.21 0.83 -0.59
CA PHE A 93 3.47 -0.61 -0.63
C PHE A 93 4.81 -0.98 0.02
N ASP A 94 5.82 -0.11 -0.13
CA ASP A 94 7.10 -0.24 0.57
C ASP A 94 6.91 -0.16 2.10
N LEU A 95 6.14 0.83 2.58
CA LEU A 95 5.84 0.98 4.01
C LEU A 95 5.16 -0.26 4.63
N MET A 96 4.35 -1.01 3.87
CA MET A 96 3.70 -2.23 4.35
C MET A 96 4.54 -3.51 4.13
N GLY A 97 5.78 -3.39 3.64
CA GLY A 97 6.69 -4.50 3.43
C GLY A 97 6.36 -5.38 2.23
N TRP A 98 5.78 -4.80 1.17
CA TRP A 98 5.51 -5.52 -0.08
C TRP A 98 6.81 -6.11 -0.68
N PRO A 99 6.81 -7.38 -1.13
CA PRO A 99 8.00 -8.05 -1.64
C PRO A 99 8.34 -7.66 -3.09
N PHE A 100 8.92 -6.46 -3.29
CA PHE A 100 9.31 -5.97 -4.61
C PHE A 100 10.43 -6.79 -5.28
N GLU A 101 11.17 -7.64 -4.55
CA GLU A 101 12.12 -8.58 -5.12
C GLU A 101 11.49 -9.56 -6.13
N ARG A 102 10.16 -9.72 -6.11
CA ARG A 102 9.40 -10.54 -7.06
C ARG A 102 9.10 -9.84 -8.39
N THR A 103 9.40 -8.55 -8.49
CA THR A 103 9.18 -7.69 -9.66
C THR A 103 10.42 -6.80 -9.84
N PRO A 104 11.53 -7.36 -10.37
CA PRO A 104 12.83 -6.70 -10.37
C PRO A 104 12.89 -5.45 -11.26
N ASN A 105 12.22 -5.43 -12.41
CA ASN A 105 12.20 -4.27 -13.30
C ASN A 105 11.45 -3.10 -12.65
N LEU A 106 10.33 -3.44 -12.00
CA LEU A 106 9.50 -2.50 -11.26
C LEU A 106 10.19 -1.99 -10.00
N LYS A 107 10.94 -2.84 -9.29
CA LYS A 107 11.80 -2.44 -8.17
C LYS A 107 12.87 -1.44 -8.64
N ALA A 108 13.56 -1.73 -9.73
CA ALA A 108 14.56 -0.84 -10.30
C ALA A 108 13.95 0.50 -10.76
N TRP A 109 12.73 0.49 -11.31
CA TRP A 109 11.98 1.71 -11.60
C TRP A 109 11.69 2.52 -10.33
N PHE A 110 11.22 1.87 -9.27
CA PHE A 110 10.89 2.56 -8.02
C PHE A 110 12.13 3.20 -7.39
N GLU A 111 13.27 2.49 -7.37
CA GLU A 111 14.56 3.02 -6.90
C GLU A 111 14.98 4.30 -7.65
N ARG A 112 14.82 4.31 -8.99
CA ARG A 112 15.10 5.51 -9.80
C ARG A 112 14.17 6.67 -9.46
N VAL A 113 12.87 6.40 -9.33
CA VAL A 113 11.87 7.44 -9.06
C VAL A 113 12.01 7.98 -7.64
N SER A 114 12.31 7.14 -6.65
CA SER A 114 12.51 7.54 -5.26
C SER A 114 13.79 8.33 -5.00
N ALA A 115 14.78 8.22 -5.89
CA ALA A 115 16.02 8.99 -5.81
C ALA A 115 15.89 10.45 -6.29
N ARG A 116 14.74 10.83 -6.87
CA ARG A 116 14.53 12.18 -7.40
C ARG A 116 14.31 13.18 -6.26
N PRO A 117 14.82 14.43 -6.37
CA PRO A 117 14.52 15.48 -5.39
C PRO A 117 13.01 15.71 -5.18
N SER A 118 12.23 15.61 -6.27
CA SER A 118 10.77 15.73 -6.22
C SER A 118 10.09 14.66 -5.34
N TYR A 119 10.72 13.50 -5.16
CA TYR A 119 10.20 12.46 -4.24
C TYR A 119 10.29 12.92 -2.79
N LEU A 120 11.43 13.50 -2.40
CA LEU A 120 11.62 14.08 -1.08
C LEU A 120 10.63 15.22 -0.85
N GLU A 121 10.61 16.20 -1.77
CA GLU A 121 9.82 17.42 -1.65
C GLU A 121 8.30 17.17 -1.62
N ALA A 122 7.80 16.33 -2.52
CA ALA A 122 6.36 16.13 -2.69
C ALA A 122 5.79 15.01 -1.83
N LEU A 123 6.62 14.12 -1.26
CA LEU A 123 6.14 12.95 -0.52
C LEU A 123 6.74 12.83 0.87
N LEU A 124 8.07 12.74 0.97
CA LEU A 124 8.70 12.46 2.27
C LEU A 124 8.61 13.64 3.24
N ASN A 125 8.72 14.89 2.76
CA ASN A 125 8.54 16.08 3.60
C ASN A 125 7.13 16.20 4.20
N TRP A 126 6.16 15.49 3.63
CA TRP A 126 4.76 15.44 4.09
C TRP A 126 4.43 14.14 4.84
N GLN A 127 5.44 13.31 5.12
CA GLN A 127 5.29 12.08 5.89
C GLN A 127 5.80 12.31 7.33
N PRO A 128 4.91 12.37 8.34
CA PRO A 128 5.35 12.51 9.72
C PRO A 128 6.18 11.30 10.19
N ASP A 129 7.34 11.55 10.79
CA ASP A 129 8.25 10.48 11.25
C ASP A 129 7.59 9.53 12.26
N ALA A 130 6.78 10.07 13.17
CA ALA A 130 6.05 9.27 14.15
C ALA A 130 5.10 8.26 13.46
N VAL A 131 4.42 8.68 12.39
CA VAL A 131 3.53 7.82 11.62
C VAL A 131 4.32 6.75 10.88
N ARG A 132 5.44 7.13 10.24
CA ARG A 132 6.34 6.18 9.58
C ARG A 132 6.88 5.14 10.57
N GLY A 133 7.30 5.57 11.75
CA GLY A 133 7.79 4.70 12.82
C GLY A 133 6.75 3.69 13.29
N ALA A 134 5.52 4.15 13.55
CA ALA A 134 4.42 3.27 13.93
C ALA A 134 4.10 2.22 12.86
N ILE A 135 4.08 2.60 11.57
CA ILE A 135 3.86 1.66 10.46
C ILE A 135 4.99 0.62 10.40
N ALA A 136 6.24 1.04 10.57
CA ALA A 136 7.39 0.15 10.55
C ALA A 136 7.36 -0.85 11.70
N GLU A 137 7.01 -0.41 12.91
CA GLU A 137 6.86 -1.29 14.07
C GLU A 137 5.71 -2.28 13.89
N TYR A 138 4.55 -1.80 13.45
CA TYR A 138 3.40 -2.66 13.14
C TYR A 138 3.75 -3.71 12.08
N THR A 139 4.47 -3.32 11.02
CA THR A 139 4.91 -4.25 9.98
C THR A 139 5.90 -5.28 10.51
N ARG A 140 6.87 -4.88 11.35
CA ARG A 140 7.80 -5.81 12.01
C ARG A 140 7.10 -6.80 12.92
N LYS A 141 6.14 -6.35 13.73
CA LYS A 141 5.33 -7.20 14.59
C LYS A 141 4.55 -8.24 13.77
N ARG A 142 3.88 -7.79 12.71
CA ARG A 142 3.13 -8.68 11.80
C ARG A 142 4.04 -9.71 11.15
N ARG A 143 5.28 -9.31 10.78
CA ARG A 143 6.29 -10.21 10.21
C ARG A 143 6.70 -11.29 11.21
N SER A 144 6.97 -10.95 12.47
CA SER A 144 7.32 -11.95 13.49
C SER A 144 6.16 -12.90 13.82
N GLU A 145 4.92 -12.43 13.69
CA GLU A 145 3.72 -13.23 13.91
C GLU A 145 3.32 -14.07 12.67
N GLY A 146 4.00 -13.91 11.52
CA GLY A 146 3.63 -14.56 10.28
C GLY A 146 2.29 -14.09 9.70
N THR A 147 1.87 -12.85 10.03
CA THR A 147 0.60 -12.25 9.58
C THR A 147 0.80 -11.00 8.74
N ASP A 148 2.01 -10.72 8.28
CA ASP A 148 2.31 -9.61 7.38
C ASP A 148 1.79 -9.87 5.95
N ILE A 149 2.00 -8.93 5.05
CA ILE A 149 1.43 -8.99 3.70
C ILE A 149 1.89 -10.21 2.90
N ARG A 150 3.05 -10.79 3.23
CA ARG A 150 3.56 -11.99 2.59
C ARG A 150 2.81 -13.27 2.99
N ALA A 151 2.00 -13.25 4.03
CA ALA A 151 1.22 -14.41 4.47
C ALA A 151 -0.06 -14.64 3.64
N PHE A 152 -0.33 -13.82 2.62
CA PHE A 152 -1.62 -13.80 1.92
C PHE A 152 -1.50 -14.00 0.41
N GLY A 153 -2.53 -14.57 -0.20
CA GLY A 153 -2.69 -14.73 -1.64
C GLY A 153 -1.52 -15.45 -2.31
N ARG A 154 -1.12 -15.02 -3.51
CA ARG A 154 0.07 -15.58 -4.19
C ARG A 154 1.40 -15.16 -3.55
N LEU A 155 1.34 -14.33 -2.52
CA LEU A 155 2.53 -13.98 -1.75
C LEU A 155 2.89 -15.04 -0.73
N SER A 156 1.90 -15.80 -0.22
CA SER A 156 2.16 -16.97 0.62
C SER A 156 2.82 -18.05 -0.22
N GLY A 157 4.07 -18.35 0.09
CA GLY A 157 4.89 -19.37 -0.53
C GLY A 157 5.88 -19.89 0.48
#